data_AF-A0A9P4G8B2-F1
#
_entry.id   AF-A0A9P4G8B2-F1
#
_cell.length_a   1.000
_cell.length_b   1.000
_cell.length_c   1.000
_cell.angle_alpha   90.00
_cell.angle_beta   90.00
_cell.angle_gamma   90.00
#
_symmetry.space_group_name_H-M   'P 1'
#
loop_
_entity.id
_entity.type
_entity.pdbx_description
1 polymer ?
#
loop_
_entity_poly.entity_id
_entity_poly.type
_entity_poly.pdbx_seq_one_letter_code
_entity_poly.pdbx_strand_id
1 'polypeptide(L)'
;MATSGDGSSSRPDWHLVYTEKHVDGTHRLAIQIDGSILKTLFRHSFFLEQQSGTVQHRLSRYSRHQVVKEHGWFKDIDTFTHVCLNQNIPAQATPENLEEEIEIFDLWRSAVLVTLATSHQTLWAPNDGNTI
;
A
#
# COMPACT_ATOMS: atom_id res chain seq x y z
N MET A 1 -18.08 -10.90 -27.19
CA MET A 1 -16.98 -11.88 -27.07
C MET A 1 -15.79 -11.15 -26.50
N ALA A 2 -15.22 -11.70 -25.42
CA ALA A 2 -14.29 -11.04 -24.50
C ALA A 2 -12.94 -10.72 -25.15
N THR A 3 -12.45 -9.50 -24.93
CA THR A 3 -11.02 -9.20 -25.05
C THR A 3 -10.41 -9.33 -23.66
N SER A 4 -9.70 -10.44 -23.46
CA SER A 4 -8.87 -10.69 -22.28
C SER A 4 -7.80 -9.59 -22.19
N GLY A 5 -8.03 -8.62 -21.32
CA GLY A 5 -7.02 -7.64 -20.92
C GLY A 5 -6.02 -8.35 -20.02
N ASP A 6 -4.90 -8.74 -20.59
CA ASP A 6 -3.73 -9.25 -19.89
C ASP A 6 -3.18 -8.11 -19.00
N GLY A 7 -3.71 -8.00 -17.78
CA GLY A 7 -3.44 -6.92 -16.82
C GLY A 7 -2.03 -6.93 -16.22
N SER A 8 -1.11 -7.73 -16.77
CA SER A 8 0.32 -7.70 -16.44
C SER A 8 1.08 -6.94 -17.53
N SER A 9 0.74 -5.67 -17.72
CA SER A 9 1.60 -4.75 -18.47
C SER A 9 2.82 -4.46 -17.60
N SER A 10 3.83 -5.33 -17.68
CA SER A 10 5.10 -5.19 -16.98
C SER A 10 5.65 -3.79 -17.20
N ARG A 11 5.51 -2.92 -16.20
CA ARG A 11 6.25 -1.68 -16.11
C ARG A 11 7.56 -2.05 -15.40
N PRO A 12 8.64 -2.38 -16.13
CA PRO A 12 9.93 -2.56 -15.49
C PRO A 12 10.21 -1.27 -14.72
N ASP A 13 10.57 -1.38 -13.46
CA ASP A 13 10.82 -0.27 -12.54
C ASP A 13 9.58 0.40 -11.92
N TRP A 14 8.38 -0.18 -12.05
CA TRP A 14 7.22 0.27 -11.27
C TRP A 14 6.76 -0.81 -10.32
N HIS A 15 6.23 -0.35 -9.20
CA HIS A 15 5.89 -1.18 -8.06
C HIS A 15 4.40 -1.06 -7.77
N LEU A 16 3.71 -2.20 -7.73
CA LEU A 16 2.28 -2.23 -7.42
C LEU A 16 2.06 -1.77 -5.98
N VAL A 17 1.17 -0.79 -5.81
CA VAL A 17 0.70 -0.29 -4.51
C VAL A 17 -0.70 -0.85 -4.24
N TYR A 18 -0.89 -1.48 -3.10
CA TYR A 18 -2.14 -2.16 -2.73
C TYR A 18 -2.36 -2.17 -1.23
N THR A 19 -3.63 -2.31 -0.82
CA THR A 19 -3.98 -2.67 0.55
C THR A 19 -4.05 -4.18 0.67
N GLU A 20 -3.43 -4.70 1.72
CA GLU A 20 -3.51 -6.10 2.12
C GLU A 20 -4.15 -6.24 3.50
N LYS A 21 -4.77 -7.39 3.74
CA LYS A 21 -5.14 -7.86 5.07
C LYS A 21 -4.13 -8.91 5.51
N HIS A 22 -3.45 -8.64 6.62
CA HIS A 22 -2.49 -9.56 7.20
C HIS A 22 -3.20 -10.62 8.06
N VAL A 23 -2.48 -11.69 8.43
CA VAL A 23 -3.04 -12.84 9.17
C VAL A 23 -3.55 -12.48 10.57
N ASP A 24 -3.07 -11.38 11.15
CA ASP A 24 -3.53 -10.81 12.41
C ASP A 24 -4.81 -9.96 12.26
N GLY A 25 -5.31 -9.79 11.02
CA GLY A 25 -6.50 -9.00 10.72
C GLY A 25 -6.20 -7.54 10.39
N THR A 26 -4.99 -7.05 10.65
CA THR A 26 -4.59 -5.66 10.41
C THR A 26 -4.50 -5.35 8.92
N HIS A 27 -5.01 -4.18 8.53
CA HIS A 27 -4.85 -3.67 7.18
C HIS A 27 -3.50 -2.97 7.04
N ARG A 28 -2.84 -3.22 5.90
CA ARG A 28 -1.54 -2.63 5.59
C ARG A 28 -1.56 -2.06 4.18
N LEU A 29 -0.93 -0.91 4.00
CA LEU A 29 -0.61 -0.40 2.67
C LEU A 29 0.74 -0.98 2.27
N ALA A 30 0.83 -1.56 1.09
CA ALA A 30 2.03 -2.25 0.63
C ALA A 30 2.45 -1.75 -0.74
N ILE A 31 3.77 -1.80 -1.00
CA ILE A 31 4.38 -1.61 -2.30
C ILE A 31 5.21 -2.85 -2.65
N GLN A 32 4.87 -3.53 -3.75
CA GLN A 32 5.54 -4.75 -4.20
C GLN A 32 6.82 -4.45 -4.96
N ILE A 33 7.89 -5.11 -4.55
CA ILE A 33 9.22 -5.01 -5.13
C ILE A 33 9.56 -6.36 -5.76
N ASP A 34 9.62 -6.39 -7.08
CA ASP A 34 10.06 -7.56 -7.82
C ASP A 34 11.58 -7.69 -7.70
N GLY A 35 12.04 -8.66 -6.90
CA GLY A 35 13.47 -8.97 -6.75
C GLY A 35 13.99 -9.69 -7.99
N SER A 36 14.78 -8.99 -8.81
CA SER A 36 15.20 -9.40 -10.16
C SER A 36 16.22 -10.55 -10.27
N ILE A 37 16.55 -11.27 -9.18
CA ILE A 37 17.57 -12.34 -9.25
C ILE A 37 17.01 -13.72 -8.89
N LEU A 38 15.93 -13.81 -8.10
CA LEU A 38 15.40 -15.09 -7.61
C LEU A 38 13.87 -15.24 -7.78
N LYS A 39 13.21 -14.35 -8.56
CA LYS A 39 11.73 -14.24 -8.62
C LYS A 39 11.10 -14.21 -7.22
N THR A 40 11.83 -13.69 -6.23
CA THR A 40 11.32 -13.54 -4.87
C THR A 40 10.65 -12.19 -4.80
N LEU A 41 9.34 -12.21 -4.57
CA LEU A 41 8.55 -11.00 -4.37
C LEU A 41 8.81 -10.48 -2.95
N PHE A 42 9.35 -9.28 -2.87
CA PHE A 42 9.48 -8.52 -1.63
C PHE A 42 8.39 -7.46 -1.58
N ARG A 43 8.09 -6.96 -0.39
CA ARG A 43 7.25 -5.77 -0.26
C ARG A 43 7.64 -4.96 0.96
N HIS A 44 7.44 -3.64 0.86
CA HIS A 44 7.39 -2.78 2.03
C HIS A 44 5.91 -2.70 2.43
N SER A 45 5.59 -3.09 3.66
CA SER A 45 4.26 -2.95 4.26
C SER A 45 4.28 -1.86 5.33
N PHE A 46 3.24 -1.04 5.32
CA PHE A 46 3.04 0.09 6.22
C PHE A 46 1.70 -0.07 6.93
N PHE A 47 1.69 0.08 8.25
CA PHE A 47 0.49 -0.11 9.07
C PHE A 47 0.55 0.77 10.30
N LEU A 48 -0.61 1.06 10.87
CA LEU A 48 -0.71 1.88 12.07
C LEU A 48 -0.48 1.00 13.30
N GLU A 49 0.41 1.42 14.19
CA GLU A 49 0.58 0.78 15.49
C GLU A 49 -0.28 1.49 16.53
N GLN A 50 -1.25 0.76 17.06
CA GLN A 50 -2.27 1.28 17.98
C GLN A 50 -1.71 1.94 19.23
N GLN A 51 -0.63 1.40 19.81
CA GLN A 51 -0.09 1.90 21.09
C GLN A 51 0.72 3.19 20.96
N SER A 52 1.38 3.37 19.82
CA SER A 52 2.28 4.50 19.59
C SER A 52 1.63 5.60 18.75
N GLY A 53 0.53 5.30 18.05
CA GLY A 53 -0.07 6.22 17.09
C GLY A 53 0.91 6.58 15.96
N THR A 54 1.79 5.64 15.59
CA THR A 54 2.81 5.82 14.54
C THR A 54 2.61 4.84 13.40
N VAL A 55 3.15 5.20 12.23
CA VAL A 55 3.22 4.29 11.08
C VAL A 55 4.43 3.38 11.27
N GLN A 56 4.19 2.08 11.33
CA GLN A 56 5.23 1.06 11.31
C GLN A 56 5.53 0.62 9.88
N HIS A 57 6.81 0.34 9.62
CA HIS A 57 7.29 -0.15 8.33
C HIS A 57 7.93 -1.53 8.49
N ARG A 58 7.59 -2.46 7.59
CA ARG A 58 8.21 -3.79 7.53
C ARG A 58 8.55 -4.17 6.10
N LEU A 59 9.80 -4.57 5.88
CA LEU A 59 10.21 -5.31 4.69
C LEU A 59 9.91 -6.80 4.91
N SER A 60 9.09 -7.40 4.06
CA SER A 60 8.76 -8.82 4.16
C SER A 60 8.96 -9.56 2.84
N ARG A 61 9.36 -10.83 2.96
CA ARG A 61 9.24 -11.81 1.88
C ARG A 61 7.80 -12.29 1.84
N TYR A 62 7.31 -12.58 0.63
CA TYR A 62 5.95 -13.07 0.37
C TYR A 62 5.43 -14.02 1.47
N SER A 63 4.54 -13.52 2.31
CA SER A 63 3.79 -14.28 3.32
C SER A 63 2.36 -14.54 2.80
N ARG A 64 1.57 -15.43 3.42
CA ARG A 64 0.14 -15.55 3.07
C ARG A 64 -0.58 -14.27 3.51
N HIS A 65 -0.93 -13.41 2.55
CA HIS A 65 -1.70 -12.19 2.75
C HIS A 65 -2.80 -12.16 1.70
N GLN A 66 -3.90 -11.49 2.03
CA GLN A 66 -4.98 -11.27 1.08
C GLN A 66 -4.87 -9.84 0.56
N VAL A 67 -4.63 -9.68 -0.75
CA VAL A 67 -4.77 -8.37 -1.38
C VAL A 67 -6.25 -8.00 -1.34
N VAL A 68 -6.56 -6.87 -0.74
CA VAL A 68 -7.93 -6.35 -0.58
C VAL A 68 -8.26 -5.38 -1.71
N LYS A 69 -7.30 -4.54 -2.10
CA LYS A 69 -7.50 -3.52 -3.12
C LYS A 69 -6.18 -3.08 -3.72
N GLU A 70 -6.10 -3.03 -5.05
CA GLU A 70 -5.00 -2.38 -5.77
C GLU A 70 -5.32 -0.89 -5.95
N HIS A 71 -4.32 -0.03 -5.74
CA HIS A 71 -4.48 1.42 -5.84
C HIS A 71 -3.78 2.01 -7.06
N GLY A 72 -2.71 1.38 -7.54
CA GLY A 72 -1.92 1.92 -8.63
C GLY A 72 -0.49 1.40 -8.61
N TRP A 73 0.36 2.06 -9.38
CA TRP A 73 1.76 1.75 -9.50
C TRP A 73 2.58 2.99 -9.12
N PHE A 74 3.64 2.79 -8.35
CA PHE A 74 4.56 3.86 -7.98
C PHE A 74 6.00 3.49 -8.34
N LYS A 75 6.77 4.46 -8.83
CA LYS A 75 8.09 4.20 -9.39
C LYS A 75 9.22 4.13 -8.35
N ASP A 76 9.12 4.94 -7.29
CA ASP A 76 10.23 5.15 -6.35
C ASP A 76 9.87 4.66 -4.94
N ILE A 77 10.52 3.58 -4.51
CA ILE A 77 10.24 2.93 -3.22
C ILE A 77 10.64 3.83 -2.04
N ASP A 78 11.73 4.57 -2.14
CA ASP A 78 12.24 5.40 -1.04
C ASP A 78 11.33 6.61 -0.83
N THR A 79 10.92 7.26 -1.92
CA THR A 79 9.93 8.34 -1.90
C THR A 79 8.60 7.84 -1.35
N PHE A 80 8.12 6.67 -1.80
CA PHE A 80 6.89 6.08 -1.27
C PHE A 80 6.98 5.82 0.24
N THR A 81 8.10 5.23 0.67
CA THR A 81 8.38 4.94 2.09
C THR A 81 8.38 6.23 2.90
N HIS A 82 9.03 7.28 2.41
CA HIS A 82 9.08 8.58 3.06
C HIS A 82 7.69 9.22 3.18
N VAL A 83 6.87 9.17 2.13
CA VAL A 83 5.49 9.67 2.18
C VAL A 83 4.68 8.92 3.23
N CYS A 84 4.74 7.58 3.24
CA CYS A 84 3.98 6.78 4.20
C CYS A 84 4.37 7.09 5.66
N LEU A 85 5.66 7.20 5.95
CA LEU A 85 6.16 7.44 7.31
C LEU A 85 5.90 8.86 7.82
N ASN A 86 5.82 9.85 6.93
CA ASN A 86 5.61 11.26 7.31
C ASN A 86 4.15 11.72 7.14
N GLN A 87 3.26 10.87 6.64
CA GLN A 87 1.86 11.20 6.53
C GLN A 87 1.23 11.25 7.92
N ASN A 88 0.64 12.39 8.27
CA ASN A 88 -0.04 12.57 9.55
C ASN A 88 -1.14 11.53 9.74
N ILE A 89 -1.16 10.91 10.92
CA ILE A 89 -2.24 10.04 11.37
C ILE A 89 -3.30 10.94 12.03
N PRO A 90 -4.60 10.75 11.74
CA PRO A 90 -5.66 11.51 12.40
C PRO A 90 -5.54 11.45 13.93
N ALA A 91 -5.52 12.62 14.57
CA ALA A 91 -5.07 12.84 15.96
C ALA A 91 -5.96 12.27 17.09
N GLN A 92 -6.87 11.34 16.80
CA GLN A 92 -7.81 10.78 17.80
C GLN A 92 -7.81 9.24 17.86
N ALA A 93 -6.83 8.60 17.24
CA ALA A 93 -6.92 7.19 16.91
C ALA A 93 -6.21 6.28 17.93
N THR A 94 -6.73 6.18 19.16
CA THR A 94 -6.58 4.90 19.88
C THR A 94 -7.85 4.13 19.58
N PRO A 95 -7.89 3.33 18.50
CA PRO A 95 -9.10 2.60 18.15
C PRO A 95 -9.49 1.70 19.32
N GLU A 96 -10.75 1.79 19.77
CA GLU A 96 -11.28 0.94 20.83
C GLU A 96 -11.69 -0.44 20.27
N ASN A 97 -11.89 -0.53 18.96
CA ASN A 97 -12.30 -1.72 18.24
C ASN A 97 -11.69 -1.79 16.83
N LEU A 98 -11.87 -2.94 16.16
CA LEU A 98 -11.32 -3.20 14.83
C LEU A 98 -11.93 -2.32 13.73
N GLU A 99 -13.20 -1.92 13.85
CA GLU A 99 -13.88 -1.10 12.84
C GLU A 99 -13.26 0.30 12.79
N GLU A 100 -13.05 0.92 13.96
CA GLU A 100 -12.34 2.19 14.08
C GLU A 100 -10.92 2.11 13.55
N GLU A 101 -10.19 1.03 13.83
CA GLU A 101 -8.84 0.83 13.28
C GLU A 101 -8.86 0.86 11.75
N ILE A 102 -9.84 0.19 11.13
CA ILE A 102 -10.01 0.17 9.68
C ILE A 102 -10.34 1.57 9.17
N GLU A 103 -11.23 2.32 9.82
CA GLU A 103 -11.57 3.68 9.43
C GLU A 103 -10.36 4.63 9.49
N ILE A 104 -9.59 4.57 10.58
CA ILE A 104 -8.38 5.38 10.76
C ILE A 104 -7.33 5.02 9.69
N PHE A 105 -7.13 3.72 9.47
CA PHE A 105 -6.25 3.23 8.41
C PHE A 105 -6.71 3.75 7.04
N ASP A 106 -8.01 3.71 6.75
CA ASP A 106 -8.56 4.15 5.48
C ASP A 106 -8.41 5.66 5.27
N LEU A 107 -8.56 6.47 6.32
CA LEU A 107 -8.28 7.91 6.29
C LEU A 107 -6.80 8.19 6.03
N TRP A 108 -5.90 7.54 6.78
CA TRP A 108 -4.45 7.67 6.58
C TRP A 108 -4.03 7.24 5.17
N ARG A 109 -4.49 6.06 4.72
CA ARG A 109 -4.25 5.54 3.37
C ARG A 109 -4.72 6.52 2.31
N SER A 110 -5.93 7.06 2.45
CA SER A 110 -6.48 8.00 1.48
C SER A 110 -5.63 9.27 1.40
N ALA A 111 -5.14 9.78 2.54
CA ALA A 111 -4.23 10.91 2.57
C ALA A 111 -2.89 10.58 1.88
N VAL A 112 -2.30 9.40 2.11
CA VAL A 112 -1.11 8.93 1.39
C VAL A 112 -1.36 8.96 -0.12
N LEU A 113 -2.44 8.32 -0.59
CA LEU A 113 -2.75 8.23 -2.01
C LEU A 113 -2.98 9.61 -2.66
N VAL A 114 -3.60 10.55 -1.94
CA VAL A 114 -3.74 11.94 -2.38
C VAL A 114 -2.37 12.61 -2.48
N THR A 115 -1.48 12.42 -1.51
CA THR A 115 -0.12 12.97 -1.54
C THR A 115 0.67 12.44 -2.74
N LEU A 116 0.59 11.13 -3.03
CA LEU A 116 1.20 10.53 -4.23
C LEU A 116 0.64 11.14 -5.51
N ALA A 117 -0.69 11.26 -5.59
CA ALA A 117 -1.38 11.78 -6.77
C ALA A 117 -1.20 13.28 -6.99
N THR A 118 -0.89 14.07 -5.96
CA THR A 118 -0.77 15.53 -6.07
C THR A 118 0.68 15.99 -6.11
N SER A 119 1.53 15.46 -5.25
CA SER A 119 2.92 15.90 -5.06
C SER A 119 3.93 15.07 -5.85
N HIS A 120 3.55 13.86 -6.28
CA HIS A 120 4.43 12.91 -6.99
C HIS A 120 3.80 12.38 -8.28
N GLN A 121 3.06 13.23 -9.00
CA GLN A 121 2.32 12.89 -10.23
C GLN A 121 3.14 12.16 -11.30
N THR A 122 4.42 12.49 -11.44
CA THR A 122 5.32 11.86 -12.44
C THR A 122 5.77 10.45 -12.02
N LEU A 123 5.63 10.09 -10.74
CA LEU A 123 6.02 8.82 -10.16
C LEU A 123 4.81 7.92 -9.85
N TRP A 124 3.59 8.45 -9.92
CA TRP A 124 2.34 7.77 -9.61
C TRP A 124 1.50 7.50 -10.85
N ALA A 125 1.00 6.27 -10.97
CA ALA A 125 0.02 5.88 -11.97
C ALA A 125 -1.15 5.21 -11.25
N PRO A 126 -2.29 5.90 -11.08
CA PRO A 126 -3.44 5.34 -10.39
C PRO A 126 -4.00 4.14 -11.15
N ASN A 127 -4.59 3.19 -10.42
CA ASN A 127 -5.40 2.13 -11.02
C ASN A 127 -6.85 2.61 -11.07
N ASP A 128 -7.36 2.92 -12.26
CA ASP A 128 -8.69 3.54 -12.45
C ASP A 128 -9.87 2.56 -12.27
N GLY A 129 -9.72 1.47 -11.50
CA GLY A 129 -10.85 0.65 -11.08
C GLY A 129 -10.79 -0.85 -11.35
N ASN A 130 -9.61 -1.48 -11.42
CA ASN A 130 -9.54 -2.93 -11.23
C ASN A 130 -9.63 -3.25 -9.72
N THR A 131 -10.85 -3.41 -9.22
CA THR A 131 -11.12 -4.24 -8.03
C THR A 131 -10.89 -5.70 -8.42
N ILE A 132 -10.04 -6.40 -7.66
CA ILE A 132 -9.80 -7.85 -7.78
C ILE A 132 -11.08 -8.61 -7.38
#